data_AF-A0A7D9E176-F1
#
_entry.id   AF-A0A7D9E176-F1
#
_cell.length_a   1.000
_cell.length_b   1.000
_cell.length_c   1.000
_cell.angle_alpha   90.00
_cell.angle_beta   90.00
_cell.angle_gamma   90.00
#
_symmetry.space_group_name_H-M   'P 1'
#
loop_
_entity.id
_entity.type
_entity.pdbx_description
1 polymer ?
#
loop_
_entity_poly.entity_id
_entity_poly.type
_entity_poly.pdbx_seq_one_letter_code
_entity_poly.pdbx_strand_id
1 'polypeptide(L)'
;MDLRKVSDQDKLQLCRRYFVIGFAFLPFLWFVNFVWFFKYAFYVKHFEGQKKMRYYLTGSLIGFLVWFIGLTVWISVYQKNRASWGATGDMISFLIPLGEP
;
A
#
# COMPACT_ATOMS: atom_id res chain seq x y z
N MET A 1 12.90 -14.29 -0.02
CA MET A 1 12.91 -15.01 -1.31
C MET A 1 13.87 -14.27 -2.24
N ASP A 2 14.85 -14.94 -2.87
CA ASP A 2 15.77 -14.27 -3.79
C ASP A 2 15.15 -14.20 -5.20
N LEU A 3 14.73 -13.00 -5.63
CA LEU A 3 14.10 -12.79 -6.93
C LEU A 3 15.01 -13.13 -8.11
N ARG A 4 16.34 -13.20 -7.91
CA ARG A 4 17.29 -13.56 -8.97
C ARG A 4 17.17 -15.02 -9.39
N LYS A 5 16.66 -15.89 -8.52
CA LYS A 5 16.48 -17.33 -8.77
C LYS A 5 15.13 -17.69 -9.37
N VAL A 6 14.24 -16.71 -9.54
CA VAL A 6 12.85 -16.90 -9.97
C VAL A 6 12.74 -16.60 -11.47
N SER A 7 11.96 -17.40 -12.20
CA SER A 7 11.72 -17.17 -13.63
C SER A 7 10.97 -15.85 -13.85
N ASP A 8 11.09 -15.25 -15.04
CA ASP A 8 10.43 -13.96 -15.31
C ASP A 8 8.89 -14.07 -15.33
N GLN A 9 8.36 -15.24 -15.71
CA GLN A 9 6.92 -15.52 -15.64
C GLN A 9 6.43 -15.60 -14.18
N ASP A 10 7.19 -16.27 -13.31
CA ASP A 10 6.85 -16.37 -11.89
C ASP A 10 6.93 -15.01 -11.19
N LYS A 11 7.91 -14.16 -11.55
CA LYS A 11 7.97 -12.76 -11.06
C LYS A 11 6.72 -11.99 -11.45
N LEU A 12 6.24 -12.12 -12.69
CA LEU A 12 5.02 -11.46 -13.15
C LEU A 12 3.79 -11.97 -12.40
N GLN A 13 3.69 -13.29 -12.18
CA GLN A 13 2.59 -13.87 -11.43
C GLN A 13 2.59 -13.41 -9.96
N LEU A 14 3.77 -13.33 -9.34
CA LEU A 14 3.93 -12.82 -7.98
C LEU A 14 3.52 -11.34 -7.89
N CYS A 15 3.98 -10.50 -8.82
CA CYS A 15 3.58 -9.10 -8.93
C CYS A 15 2.06 -8.92 -9.08
N ARG A 16 1.41 -9.77 -9.90
CA ARG A 16 -0.04 -9.77 -10.06
C ARG A 16 -0.76 -10.18 -8.78
N ARG A 17 -0.28 -11.23 -8.08
CA ARG A 17 -0.86 -11.67 -6.81
C ARG A 17 -0.78 -10.57 -5.76
N TYR A 18 0.36 -9.90 -5.63
CA TYR A 18 0.54 -8.82 -4.66
C TYR A 18 -0.37 -7.63 -4.98
N PHE A 19 -0.54 -7.31 -6.27
CA PHE A 19 -1.50 -6.31 -6.71
C PHE A 19 -2.94 -6.69 -6.33
N VAL A 20 -3.38 -7.93 -6.55
CA VAL A 20 -4.75 -8.37 -6.22
C VAL A 20 -4.98 -8.43 -4.71
N ILE A 21 -4.04 -9.01 -3.95
CA ILE A 21 -4.15 -9.15 -2.49
C ILE A 21 -4.18 -7.78 -1.82
N GLY A 22 -3.52 -6.76 -2.38
CA GLY A 22 -3.55 -5.40 -1.82
C GLY A 22 -4.96 -4.80 -1.73
N PHE A 23 -5.92 -5.26 -2.55
CA PHE A 23 -7.32 -4.84 -2.44
C PHE A 23 -8.01 -5.33 -1.15
N ALA A 24 -7.45 -6.29 -0.43
CA ALA A 24 -7.92 -6.72 0.88
C ALA A 24 -7.49 -5.74 2.01
N PHE A 25 -7.55 -4.43 1.76
CA PHE A 25 -7.17 -3.37 2.72
C PHE A 25 -5.69 -3.41 3.16
N LEU A 26 -4.79 -3.82 2.26
CA LEU A 26 -3.36 -3.98 2.55
C LEU A 26 -2.51 -2.99 1.73
N PRO A 27 -2.57 -1.68 2.02
CA PRO A 27 -1.85 -0.68 1.22
C PRO A 27 -0.33 -0.85 1.31
N PHE A 28 0.19 -1.30 2.46
CA PHE A 28 1.61 -1.58 2.62
C PHE A 28 2.11 -2.70 1.70
N LEU A 29 1.24 -3.68 1.36
CA LEU A 29 1.59 -4.73 0.42
C LEU A 29 1.81 -4.17 -0.98
N TRP A 30 0.99 -3.21 -1.42
CA TRP A 30 1.20 -2.51 -2.69
C TRP A 30 2.51 -1.72 -2.71
N PHE A 31 2.88 -1.09 -1.59
CA PHE A 31 4.17 -0.42 -1.47
C PHE A 31 5.34 -1.40 -1.62
N VAL A 32 5.30 -2.53 -0.91
CA VAL A 32 6.33 -3.59 -1.04
C VAL A 32 6.38 -4.12 -2.47
N ASN A 33 5.23 -4.37 -3.10
CA ASN A 33 5.15 -4.81 -4.50
C ASN A 33 5.88 -3.81 -5.42
N PHE A 34 5.59 -2.52 -5.26
CA PHE A 34 6.23 -1.47 -6.05
C PHE A 34 7.74 -1.48 -5.88
N VAL A 35 8.25 -1.38 -4.65
CA VAL A 35 9.69 -1.29 -4.36
C VAL A 35 10.45 -2.55 -4.82
N TRP A 36 9.87 -3.73 -4.60
CA TRP A 36 10.56 -5.00 -4.86
C TRP A 36 10.69 -5.31 -6.35
N PHE A 37 9.68 -4.95 -7.16
CA PHE A 37 9.68 -5.17 -8.60
C PHE A 37 10.08 -3.94 -9.44
N PHE A 38 10.29 -2.76 -8.82
CA PHE A 38 10.67 -1.52 -9.51
C PHE A 38 11.88 -1.70 -10.43
N LYS A 39 12.96 -2.29 -9.92
CA LYS A 39 14.19 -2.50 -10.72
C LYS A 39 13.92 -3.40 -11.94
N TYR A 40 13.10 -4.43 -11.80
CA TYR A 40 12.77 -5.35 -12.89
C TYR A 40 11.88 -4.70 -13.95
N ALA A 41 10.96 -3.84 -13.54
CA ALA A 41 10.05 -3.16 -14.46
C ALA A 41 10.72 -2.01 -15.24
N PHE A 42 11.66 -1.29 -14.62
CA PHE A 42 12.22 -0.05 -15.20
C PHE A 42 13.68 -0.14 -15.65
N TYR A 43 14.52 -0.99 -15.03
CA TYR A 43 15.96 -1.04 -15.32
C TYR A 43 16.45 -2.26 -16.13
N VAL A 44 15.73 -3.38 -16.12
CA VAL A 44 16.17 -4.61 -16.80
C VAL A 44 15.86 -4.57 -18.31
N LYS A 45 16.77 -5.14 -19.13
CA LYS A 45 16.59 -5.32 -20.59
C LYS A 45 15.28 -6.06 -20.89
N HIS A 46 14.67 -5.73 -22.02
CA HIS A 46 13.29 -6.06 -22.39
C HIS A 46 12.89 -7.52 -22.10
N PHE A 47 11.81 -7.70 -21.35
CA PHE A 47 11.14 -8.99 -21.09
C PHE A 47 9.70 -8.92 -21.61
N GLU A 48 9.20 -10.03 -22.17
CA GLU A 48 7.89 -10.13 -22.82
C GLU A 48 6.71 -9.66 -21.93
N GLY A 49 6.82 -9.82 -20.61
CA GLY A 49 5.81 -9.38 -19.63
C GLY A 49 6.05 -8.00 -18.98
N GLN A 50 7.08 -7.25 -19.38
CA GLN A 50 7.48 -6.00 -18.72
C GLN A 50 6.37 -4.93 -18.75
N LYS A 51 5.61 -4.81 -19.86
CA LYS A 51 4.46 -3.89 -19.94
C LYS A 51 3.36 -4.22 -18.93
N LYS A 52 3.02 -5.50 -18.78
CA LYS A 52 2.03 -5.96 -17.79
C LYS A 52 2.52 -5.71 -16.36
N MET A 53 3.80 -5.97 -16.10
CA MET A 53 4.40 -5.68 -14.80
C MET A 53 4.32 -4.19 -14.45
N ARG A 54 4.66 -3.30 -15.40
CA ARG A 54 4.52 -1.84 -15.20
C ARG A 54 3.08 -1.45 -14.88
N TYR A 55 2.11 -2.01 -15.59
CA TYR A 55 0.69 -1.75 -15.29
C TYR A 55 0.32 -2.11 -13.85
N TYR A 56 0.68 -3.31 -13.40
CA TYR A 56 0.41 -3.74 -12.01
C TYR A 56 1.14 -2.89 -10.98
N LEU A 57 2.39 -2.48 -11.24
CA LEU A 57 3.16 -1.66 -10.32
C LEU A 57 2.63 -0.23 -10.24
N THR A 58 2.28 0.39 -11.36
CA THR A 58 1.65 1.72 -11.37
C THR A 58 0.31 1.66 -10.65
N GLY A 59 -0.49 0.61 -10.89
CA GLY A 59 -1.74 0.39 -10.16
C GLY A 59 -1.52 0.22 -8.65
N SER A 60 -0.53 -0.56 -8.22
CA SER A 60 -0.14 -0.69 -6.81
C SER A 60 0.27 0.66 -6.22
N LEU A 61 1.08 1.46 -6.92
CA LEU A 61 1.50 2.77 -6.43
C LEU A 61 0.31 3.71 -6.24
N ILE A 62 -0.60 3.77 -7.22
CA ILE A 62 -1.82 4.58 -7.12
C ILE A 62 -2.68 4.12 -5.94
N GLY A 63 -2.91 2.80 -5.82
CA GLY A 63 -3.67 2.23 -4.71
C GLY A 63 -3.05 2.58 -3.35
N PHE A 64 -1.73 2.46 -3.22
CA PHE A 64 -1.01 2.87 -2.02
C PHE A 64 -1.19 4.36 -1.71
N LEU A 65 -1.03 5.24 -2.70
CA LEU A 65 -1.18 6.69 -2.51
C LEU A 65 -2.60 7.08 -2.10
N VAL A 66 -3.63 6.47 -2.70
CA VAL A 66 -5.02 6.71 -2.33
C VAL A 66 -5.25 6.34 -0.86
N TRP A 67 -4.77 5.17 -0.44
CA TRP A 67 -4.88 4.75 0.97
C TRP A 67 -4.06 5.62 1.91
N PHE A 68 -2.84 6.00 1.51
CA PHE A 68 -1.97 6.84 2.32
C PHE A 68 -2.62 8.21 2.57
N ILE A 69 -3.16 8.84 1.52
CA ILE A 69 -3.89 10.11 1.63
C ILE A 69 -5.15 9.91 2.47
N GLY A 70 -5.97 8.90 2.19
CA GLY A 70 -7.20 8.63 2.94
C GLY A 70 -6.96 8.42 4.43
N LEU A 71 -5.96 7.61 4.80
CA LEU A 71 -5.57 7.39 6.18
C LEU A 71 -5.00 8.65 6.84
N THR A 72 -4.18 9.43 6.12
CA THR A 72 -3.62 10.68 6.64
C THR A 72 -4.73 11.70 6.92
N VAL A 73 -5.72 11.82 6.02
CA VAL A 73 -6.89 12.69 6.20
C VAL A 73 -7.71 12.21 7.39
N TRP A 74 -8.01 10.91 7.46
CA TRP A 74 -8.76 10.33 8.58
C TRP A 74 -8.07 10.60 9.92
N ILE A 75 -6.77 10.31 10.03
CA ILE A 75 -5.98 10.57 11.23
C ILE A 75 -6.00 12.06 11.57
N SER A 76 -5.82 12.94 10.60
CA SER A 76 -5.81 14.38 10.84
C SER A 76 -7.17 14.91 11.32
N VAL A 77 -8.27 14.43 10.74
CA VAL A 77 -9.63 14.77 11.17
C VAL A 77 -9.88 14.23 12.56
N TYR A 78 -9.52 12.98 12.81
CA TYR A 78 -9.68 12.34 14.10
C TYR A 78 -8.93 13.11 15.20
N GLN A 79 -7.63 13.34 15.02
CA GLN A 79 -6.81 14.03 16.03
C GLN A 79 -7.32 15.45 16.33
N LYS A 80 -7.82 16.18 15.32
CA LYS A 80 -8.35 17.55 15.51
C LYS A 80 -9.72 17.60 16.16
N ASN A 81 -10.56 16.61 15.91
CA ASN A 81 -11.98 16.65 16.30
C ASN A 81 -12.35 15.64 17.40
N ARG A 82 -11.44 14.75 17.80
CA ARG A 82 -11.67 13.68 18.80
C ARG A 82 -12.37 14.23 20.05
N ALA A 83 -11.81 15.27 20.66
CA ALA A 83 -12.35 15.90 21.87
C ALA A 83 -13.76 16.46 21.65
N SER A 84 -14.01 17.05 20.47
CA SER A 84 -15.33 17.61 20.12
C SER A 84 -16.40 16.54 19.89
N TRP A 85 -16.01 15.29 19.61
CA TRP A 85 -16.93 14.17 19.39
C TRP A 85 -17.40 13.51 20.70
N GLY A 86 -16.84 13.91 21.84
CA GLY A 86 -17.22 13.42 23.17
C GLY A 86 -17.17 11.90 23.27
N ALA A 87 -18.23 11.29 23.81
CA ALA A 87 -18.31 9.85 24.02
C ALA A 87 -18.06 9.02 22.75
N THR A 88 -18.47 9.51 21.58
CA THR A 88 -18.19 8.81 20.30
C THR A 88 -16.69 8.81 19.99
N GLY A 89 -16.01 9.91 20.23
CA GLY A 89 -14.55 10.01 20.08
C GLY A 89 -13.81 9.09 21.04
N ASP A 90 -14.29 8.96 22.28
CA ASP A 90 -13.69 8.05 23.26
C ASP A 90 -13.93 6.57 22.91
N MET A 91 -15.12 6.21 22.44
CA MET A 91 -15.44 4.82 22.08
C MET A 91 -14.58 4.26 20.94
N ILE A 92 -14.20 5.10 19.97
CA ILE A 92 -13.35 4.68 18.85
C ILE A 92 -11.85 4.97 19.10
N SER A 93 -11.51 5.53 20.28
CA SER A 93 -10.14 5.71 20.73
C SER A 93 -9.59 4.39 21.27
N PHE A 94 -8.55 3.86 20.63
CA PHE A 94 -7.78 2.76 21.21
C PHE A 94 -6.85 3.24 22.33
N LEU A 95 -6.31 4.46 22.20
CA LEU A 95 -5.43 5.10 23.17
C LEU A 95 -5.96 6.50 23.45
N ILE A 96 -6.35 6.76 24.70
CA ILE A 96 -6.80 8.07 25.16
C ILE A 96 -5.63 8.77 25.84
N PRO A 97 -5.20 9.95 25.37
CA PRO A 97 -4.16 10.73 26.04
C PRO A 97 -4.66 11.20 27.41
N LEU A 98 -3.86 10.98 28.47
CA LEU A 98 -4.24 11.35 29.84
C LEU A 98 -4.19 12.87 30.10
N GLY A 99 -3.51 13.63 29.23
CA GLY A 99 -3.23 15.06 29.41
C GLY A 99 -4.09 16.01 28.57
N GLU A 100 -4.88 15.49 27.63
CA GLU A 100 -5.76 16.30 26.78
C GLU A 100 -7.18 15.73 26.82
N PRO A 101 -8.20 16.56 27.14
CA PRO A 101 -9.59 16.12 27.18
C PRO A 101 -10.12 15.65 25.82
#